data_AF-A0A0Q3F3C8-F1
#
_entry.id   AF-A0A0Q3F3C8-F1
#
_cell.length_a   1.000
_cell.length_b   1.000
_cell.length_c   1.000
_cell.angle_alpha   90.00
_cell.angle_beta   90.00
_cell.angle_gamma   90.00
#
_symmetry.space_group_name_H-M   'P 1'
#
loop_
_entity.id
_entity.type
_entity.pdbx_description
1 polymer ?
#
loop_
_entity_poly.entity_id
_entity_poly.type
_entity_poly.pdbx_seq_one_letter_code
_entity_poly.pdbx_strand_id
1 'polypeptide(L)'
;MDGCGGDGRRPRAVFMAFGTHGDVFPIAALAAAFSLDQQQYSVVFITHSAHQNLSAHLAASNVRYMPVSSPPVLAAKQLENIAYGSVESNAEYESFSRRKETIQIEHREECLSYVEEVFGNDPSIRSDFIVINFFALEGWHLAELFQVKCIIAAPYFVPYSAPTSFERQFKQSFPLLYKYFQEAPTNTVCWTDIAHWMWALFMETWGSWRNDCLNLSPIPYTVSDPVTNLPLWHVRAESPLLLYGFSKEIVERPGYWPSSAHVCGFWFLPMAWQFSCDNCRGLLCGNVNPSSEGILCGNHSGLEHYLMGSSYSSLPIFIGLSSIGSMGFLRNPKAFLMVIKAVIESTDYRFILFSSGYQPLDSAIRFVASSVPESSELEATALSCDSTLLFNSRLFCFSGSIPYSWLFPKCAAAIHHAGSGSTAAALFAGIPQVACPFLLDQFYWAERLHWLGVAPEPLKRQHLVPDVDDTLSINNAADVLLGAIRSALSPEIKAQATRIAHRLAPEDGVGEALRTLKEKVLCE
;
A
#
# COMPACT_ATOMS: atom_id res chain seq x y z
N MET A 1 -6.75 -1.19 -43.03
CA MET A 1 -7.04 -0.12 -44.00
C MET A 1 -6.75 1.17 -43.28
N ASP A 2 -5.74 1.86 -43.78
CA ASP A 2 -5.17 3.08 -43.24
C ASP A 2 -6.15 4.24 -43.24
N GLY A 3 -6.04 5.13 -42.26
CA GLY A 3 -6.70 6.43 -42.32
C GLY A 3 -7.11 7.06 -41.00
N CYS A 4 -6.17 7.28 -40.07
CA CYS A 4 -6.30 8.40 -39.13
C CYS A 4 -4.96 9.13 -39.08
N GLY A 5 -4.79 10.09 -39.99
CA GLY A 5 -3.80 11.14 -39.84
C GLY A 5 -4.21 12.03 -38.68
N GLY A 6 -3.73 11.68 -37.49
CA GLY A 6 -3.66 12.57 -36.33
C GLY A 6 -2.19 12.93 -36.11
N ASP A 7 -1.93 14.19 -35.77
CA ASP A 7 -0.62 14.79 -35.50
C ASP A 7 0.38 13.79 -34.89
N GLY A 8 1.62 13.73 -35.40
CA GLY A 8 2.63 12.67 -35.14
C GLY A 8 3.21 12.63 -33.72
N ARG A 9 2.39 12.94 -32.72
CA ARG A 9 2.72 13.13 -31.32
C ARG A 9 2.37 11.88 -30.51
N ARG A 10 3.31 11.43 -29.67
CA ARG A 10 3.09 10.29 -28.78
C ARG A 10 2.09 10.64 -27.66
N PRO A 11 1.09 9.79 -27.39
CA PRO A 11 0.17 9.99 -26.26
C PRO A 11 0.90 9.87 -24.92
N ARG A 12 0.38 10.55 -23.90
CA ARG A 12 1.03 10.72 -22.60
C ARG A 12 0.16 10.12 -21.49
N ALA A 13 0.78 9.32 -20.63
CA ALA A 13 0.14 8.74 -19.46
C ALA A 13 0.94 9.13 -18.21
N VAL A 14 0.30 9.85 -17.29
CA VAL A 14 0.89 10.21 -16.00
C VAL A 14 0.28 9.34 -14.92
N PHE A 15 1.09 8.58 -14.20
CA PHE A 15 0.67 7.85 -13.02
C PHE A 15 1.19 8.60 -11.79
N MET A 16 0.29 8.98 -10.89
CA MET A 16 0.62 9.63 -9.63
C MET A 16 0.18 8.75 -8.47
N ALA A 17 1.09 8.40 -7.58
CA ALA A 17 0.76 7.61 -6.41
C ALA A 17 1.57 8.08 -5.21
N PHE A 18 0.89 8.42 -4.12
CA PHE A 18 1.53 8.83 -2.88
C PHE A 18 1.13 7.89 -1.74
N GLY A 19 1.86 7.97 -0.63
CA GLY A 19 1.72 7.07 0.51
C GLY A 19 2.89 6.09 0.67
N THR A 20 2.65 5.05 1.46
CA THR A 20 3.64 4.03 1.82
C THR A 20 3.88 3.04 0.67
N HIS A 21 4.74 2.05 0.91
CA HIS A 21 5.08 1.02 -0.08
C HIS A 21 3.83 0.30 -0.63
N GLY A 22 2.83 0.01 0.23
CA GLY A 22 1.60 -0.66 -0.19
C GLY A 22 0.69 0.17 -1.10
N ASP A 23 0.83 1.50 -1.04
CA ASP A 23 -0.01 2.46 -1.78
C ASP A 23 0.57 2.76 -3.16
N VAL A 24 1.91 2.73 -3.27
CA VAL A 24 2.67 3.18 -4.44
C VAL A 24 3.09 2.04 -5.34
N PHE A 25 3.68 0.97 -4.79
CA PHE A 25 4.32 -0.06 -5.60
C PHE A 25 3.35 -0.83 -6.51
N PRO A 26 2.11 -1.16 -6.09
CA PRO A 26 1.15 -1.81 -6.98
C PRO A 26 0.80 -0.95 -8.21
N ILE A 27 0.74 0.37 -8.05
CA ILE A 27 0.44 1.30 -9.14
C ILE A 27 1.68 1.50 -10.02
N ALA A 28 2.88 1.49 -9.45
CA ALA A 28 4.13 1.46 -10.20
C ALA A 28 4.22 0.21 -11.09
N ALA A 29 3.82 -0.95 -10.57
CA ALA A 29 3.74 -2.19 -11.34
C ALA A 29 2.71 -2.09 -12.48
N LEU A 30 1.54 -1.48 -12.22
CA LEU A 30 0.53 -1.22 -13.25
C LEU A 30 1.07 -0.27 -14.34
N ALA A 31 1.77 0.81 -13.97
CA ALA A 31 2.37 1.75 -14.91
C ALA A 31 3.46 1.10 -15.78
N ALA A 32 4.31 0.27 -15.18
CA ALA A 32 5.32 -0.50 -15.90
C ALA A 32 4.68 -1.49 -16.88
N ALA A 33 3.67 -2.23 -16.44
CA ALA A 33 2.96 -3.18 -17.29
C ALA A 33 2.21 -2.46 -18.43
N PHE A 34 1.61 -1.29 -18.15
CA PHE A 34 0.98 -0.44 -19.17
C PHE A 34 1.98 0.04 -20.22
N SER A 35 3.14 0.57 -19.78
CA SER A 35 4.19 1.02 -20.69
C SER A 35 4.72 -0.10 -21.59
N LEU A 36 4.87 -1.31 -21.03
CA LEU A 36 5.31 -2.48 -21.79
C LEU A 36 4.27 -2.93 -22.84
N ASP A 37 2.99 -2.86 -22.50
CA ASP A 37 1.87 -3.23 -23.38
C ASP A 37 1.57 -2.14 -24.43
N GLN A 38 1.76 -0.86 -24.09
CA GLN A 38 1.42 0.31 -24.91
C GLN A 38 2.66 1.15 -25.24
N GLN A 39 3.59 0.58 -26.01
CA GLN A 39 4.90 1.18 -26.35
C GLN A 39 4.83 2.54 -27.07
N GLN A 40 3.68 2.91 -27.62
CA GLN A 40 3.46 4.21 -28.24
C GLN A 40 3.33 5.35 -27.21
N TYR A 41 3.02 5.03 -25.94
CA TYR A 41 2.85 6.01 -24.88
C TYR A 41 4.18 6.51 -24.31
N SER A 42 4.21 7.79 -23.97
CA SER A 42 5.17 8.35 -23.02
C SER A 42 4.60 8.22 -21.62
N VAL A 43 5.17 7.32 -20.80
CA VAL A 43 4.67 7.03 -19.46
C VAL A 43 5.57 7.65 -18.39
N VAL A 44 4.94 8.35 -17.44
CA VAL A 44 5.60 9.02 -16.32
C VAL A 44 5.01 8.52 -15.01
N PHE A 45 5.84 8.33 -14.00
CA PHE A 45 5.43 7.96 -12.66
C PHE A 45 5.92 8.98 -11.63
N ILE A 46 4.99 9.66 -10.97
CA ILE A 46 5.24 10.70 -9.97
C ILE A 46 4.93 10.13 -8.58
N THR A 47 5.91 10.15 -7.68
CA THR A 47 5.76 9.67 -6.29
C THR A 47 6.82 10.29 -5.38
N HIS A 48 6.80 9.96 -4.09
CA HIS A 48 7.78 10.43 -3.11
C HIS A 48 9.21 10.02 -3.47
N SER A 49 10.16 10.93 -3.28
CA SER A 49 11.60 10.68 -3.40
C SER A 49 12.08 9.53 -2.49
N ALA A 50 11.38 9.27 -1.39
CA ALA A 50 11.62 8.14 -0.49
C ALA A 50 11.53 6.76 -1.19
N HIS A 51 10.83 6.67 -2.32
CA HIS A 51 10.70 5.45 -3.13
C HIS A 51 11.68 5.42 -4.32
N GLN A 52 12.84 6.10 -4.20
CA GLN A 52 13.86 6.18 -5.26
C GLN A 52 14.31 4.80 -5.79
N ASN A 53 14.20 3.74 -5.00
CA ASN A 53 14.51 2.38 -5.41
C ASN A 53 13.63 1.87 -6.58
N LEU A 54 12.46 2.47 -6.81
CA LEU A 54 11.63 2.19 -7.98
C LEU A 54 12.23 2.69 -9.29
N SER A 55 13.09 3.72 -9.26
CA SER A 55 13.57 4.40 -10.47
C SER A 55 14.21 3.45 -11.49
N ALA A 56 15.06 2.51 -11.03
CA ALA A 56 15.70 1.53 -11.90
C ALA A 56 14.69 0.53 -12.51
N HIS A 57 13.70 0.11 -11.72
CA HIS A 57 12.65 -0.81 -12.17
C HIS A 57 11.71 -0.17 -13.21
N LEU A 58 11.33 1.08 -12.97
CA LEU A 58 10.51 1.88 -13.88
C LEU A 58 11.26 2.18 -15.19
N ALA A 59 12.52 2.59 -15.10
CA ALA A 59 13.37 2.84 -16.27
C ALA A 59 13.52 1.59 -17.16
N ALA A 60 13.66 0.40 -16.56
CA ALA A 60 13.71 -0.87 -17.29
C ALA A 60 12.42 -1.19 -18.07
N SER A 61 11.31 -0.52 -17.73
CA SER A 61 10.01 -0.64 -18.39
C SER A 61 9.64 0.61 -19.20
N ASN A 62 10.61 1.46 -19.55
CA ASN A 62 10.43 2.73 -20.25
C ASN A 62 9.51 3.75 -19.53
N VAL A 63 9.39 3.66 -18.20
CA VAL A 63 8.63 4.63 -17.39
C VAL A 63 9.59 5.64 -16.77
N ARG A 64 9.35 6.93 -17.02
CA ARG A 64 10.15 8.01 -16.43
C ARG A 64 9.71 8.28 -15.00
N TYR A 65 10.64 8.17 -14.06
CA TYR A 65 10.39 8.46 -12.64
C TYR A 65 10.59 9.95 -12.32
N MET A 66 9.65 10.55 -11.59
CA MET A 66 9.66 11.95 -11.15
C MET A 66 9.46 12.04 -9.62
N PRO A 67 10.51 12.34 -8.84
CA PRO A 67 10.44 12.34 -7.38
C PRO A 67 9.90 13.65 -6.79
N VAL A 68 8.93 13.54 -5.89
CA VAL A 68 8.41 14.63 -5.06
C VAL A 68 9.03 14.57 -3.66
N SER A 69 9.48 15.69 -3.13
CA SER A 69 10.33 15.74 -1.94
C SER A 69 9.60 15.46 -0.62
N SER A 70 8.28 15.64 -0.61
CA SER A 70 7.44 15.33 0.55
C SER A 70 7.62 13.88 1.05
N PRO A 71 7.59 13.62 2.37
CA PRO A 71 7.72 12.28 2.91
C PRO A 71 6.41 11.47 2.79
N PRO A 72 6.48 10.14 2.62
CA PRO A 72 5.31 9.24 2.64
C PRO A 72 4.46 9.30 3.90
N VAL A 73 5.09 9.56 5.05
CA VAL A 73 4.47 9.62 6.37
C VAL A 73 5.00 10.84 7.10
N LEU A 74 4.09 11.71 7.54
CA LEU A 74 4.42 12.82 8.43
C LEU A 74 4.41 12.32 9.86
N ALA A 75 5.59 12.02 10.41
CA ALA A 75 5.72 11.74 11.83
C ALA A 75 5.33 12.98 12.65
N ALA A 76 4.35 12.83 13.53
CA ALA A 76 4.16 13.77 14.62
C ALA A 76 5.39 13.63 15.54
N LYS A 77 6.11 14.73 15.82
CA LYS A 77 7.23 14.75 16.79
C LYS A 77 6.87 14.19 18.17
N GLN A 78 5.58 14.00 18.45
CA GLN A 78 5.04 13.30 19.62
C GLN A 78 5.73 11.95 19.89
N LEU A 79 6.19 11.21 18.87
CA LEU A 79 6.71 9.86 19.08
C LEU A 79 8.18 9.76 19.57
N GLU A 80 8.95 10.86 19.52
CA GLU A 80 10.30 10.87 20.10
C GLU A 80 10.30 11.35 21.56
N ASN A 81 9.28 12.10 22.00
CA ASN A 81 9.27 12.78 23.30
C ASN A 81 8.24 12.26 24.34
N ILE A 82 7.38 11.27 24.02
CA ILE A 82 6.48 10.62 25.01
C ILE A 82 7.25 9.70 26.00
N ALA A 83 8.57 9.79 26.08
CA ALA A 83 9.35 9.14 27.14
C ALA A 83 9.16 9.76 28.53
N TYR A 84 8.56 10.95 28.66
CA TYR A 84 8.22 11.55 29.95
C TYR A 84 6.87 12.27 29.86
N GLY A 85 5.92 11.87 30.72
CA GLY A 85 4.54 12.37 30.71
C GLY A 85 4.40 13.87 30.93
N SER A 86 4.48 14.65 29.86
CA SER A 86 4.16 16.08 29.84
C SER A 86 2.86 16.35 29.07
N VAL A 87 2.10 17.29 29.63
CA VAL A 87 0.86 17.84 29.10
C VAL A 87 1.14 18.52 27.75
N GLU A 88 0.31 18.24 26.74
CA GLU A 88 0.37 18.85 25.41
C GLU A 88 0.41 20.38 25.52
N SER A 89 1.40 21.03 24.91
CA SER A 89 1.43 22.50 24.80
C SER A 89 0.83 22.94 23.45
N ASN A 90 -0.05 23.94 23.46
CA ASN A 90 -0.65 24.50 22.23
C ASN A 90 0.39 24.94 21.18
N ALA A 91 1.60 25.32 21.62
CA ALA A 91 2.69 25.74 20.75
C ALA A 91 3.23 24.60 19.85
N GLU A 92 3.23 23.35 20.32
CA GLU A 92 3.72 22.20 19.55
C GLU A 92 2.72 21.75 18.48
N TYR A 93 1.41 21.80 18.79
CA TYR A 93 0.34 21.53 17.83
C TYR A 93 0.32 22.54 16.67
N GLU A 94 0.51 23.83 17.00
CA GLU A 94 0.65 24.88 15.98
C GLU A 94 1.91 24.70 15.12
N SER A 95 3.01 24.18 15.68
CA SER A 95 4.24 23.90 14.93
C SER A 95 4.05 22.74 13.95
N PHE A 96 3.37 21.66 14.36
CA PHE A 96 3.07 20.52 13.47
C PHE A 96 2.11 20.92 12.34
N SER A 97 1.04 21.67 12.67
CA SER A 97 0.06 22.15 11.70
C SER A 97 0.70 23.04 10.63
N ARG A 98 1.55 24.00 11.04
CA ARG A 98 2.31 24.85 10.11
C ARG A 98 3.26 24.03 9.24
N ARG A 99 4.01 23.09 9.82
CA ARG A 99 4.91 22.21 9.06
C ARG A 99 4.15 21.38 8.02
N LYS A 100 2.98 20.84 8.40
CA LYS A 100 2.13 20.06 7.49
C LYS A 100 1.67 20.92 6.33
N GLU A 101 1.22 22.14 6.59
CA GLU A 101 0.79 23.10 5.57
C GLU A 101 1.92 23.45 4.60
N THR A 102 3.12 23.78 5.11
CA THR A 102 4.30 24.05 4.26
C THR A 102 4.61 22.87 3.34
N ILE A 103 4.66 21.65 3.89
CA ILE A 103 4.95 20.44 3.09
C ILE A 103 3.84 20.20 2.05
N GLN A 104 2.58 20.50 2.35
CA GLN A 104 1.48 20.36 1.40
C GLN A 104 1.57 21.38 0.26
N ILE A 105 1.99 22.62 0.54
CA ILE A 105 2.21 23.64 -0.49
C ILE A 105 3.35 23.21 -1.41
N GLU A 106 4.52 22.89 -0.85
CA GLU A 106 5.69 22.43 -1.60
C GLU A 106 5.36 21.17 -2.45
N HIS A 107 4.64 20.20 -1.85
CA HIS A 107 4.18 19.00 -2.55
C HIS A 107 3.34 19.32 -3.79
N ARG A 108 2.40 20.26 -3.66
CA ARG A 108 1.52 20.68 -4.75
C ARG A 108 2.28 21.43 -5.85
N GLU A 109 3.23 22.28 -5.47
CA GLU A 109 4.10 22.99 -6.41
C GLU A 109 4.97 22.01 -7.22
N GLU A 110 5.58 21.03 -6.57
CA GLU A 110 6.34 19.96 -7.24
C GLU A 110 5.43 19.15 -8.18
N CYS A 111 4.22 18.75 -7.74
CA CYS A 111 3.27 18.03 -8.58
C CYS A 111 2.86 18.83 -9.82
N LEU A 112 2.54 20.12 -9.66
CA LEU A 112 2.18 21.00 -10.77
C LEU A 112 3.33 21.12 -11.77
N SER A 113 4.54 21.41 -11.28
CA SER A 113 5.74 21.54 -12.11
C SER A 113 6.02 20.29 -12.95
N TYR A 114 5.92 19.10 -12.36
CA TYR A 114 6.11 17.85 -13.10
C TYR A 114 5.01 17.60 -14.15
N VAL A 115 3.75 17.88 -13.82
CA VAL A 115 2.65 17.68 -14.76
C VAL A 115 2.71 18.71 -15.90
N GLU A 116 3.14 19.95 -15.61
CA GLU A 116 3.50 20.97 -16.61
C GLU A 116 4.66 20.52 -17.50
N GLU A 117 5.68 19.85 -16.96
CA GLU A 117 6.78 19.31 -17.77
C GLU A 117 6.29 18.27 -18.80
N VAL A 118 5.27 17.47 -18.44
CA VAL A 118 4.72 16.41 -19.30
C VAL A 118 3.73 16.95 -20.33
N PHE A 119 2.76 17.76 -19.88
CA PHE A 119 1.70 18.25 -20.75
C PHE A 119 2.07 19.55 -21.48
N GLY A 120 2.87 20.40 -20.84
CA GLY A 120 3.35 21.66 -21.39
C GLY A 120 2.23 22.61 -21.80
N ASN A 121 2.54 23.50 -22.74
CA ASN A 121 1.55 24.35 -23.42
C ASN A 121 0.87 23.66 -24.60
N ASP A 122 1.21 22.39 -24.81
CA ASP A 122 0.76 21.66 -25.97
C ASP A 122 -0.65 21.12 -25.75
N PRO A 123 -1.54 21.23 -26.75
CA PRO A 123 -2.90 20.72 -26.62
C PRO A 123 -2.90 19.24 -26.24
N SER A 124 -3.63 18.90 -25.19
CA SER A 124 -3.91 17.52 -24.81
C SER A 124 -4.69 16.81 -25.91
N ILE A 125 -4.31 15.56 -26.18
CA ILE A 125 -5.06 14.71 -27.10
C ILE A 125 -6.00 13.79 -26.32
N ARG A 126 -7.03 13.27 -26.98
CA ARG A 126 -8.09 12.45 -26.34
C ARG A 126 -7.55 11.25 -25.55
N SER A 127 -6.42 10.71 -25.99
CA SER A 127 -5.76 9.53 -25.42
C SER A 127 -4.81 9.85 -24.27
N ASP A 128 -4.63 11.12 -23.92
CA ASP A 128 -3.85 11.57 -22.76
C ASP A 128 -4.66 11.41 -21.47
N PHE A 129 -4.01 10.92 -20.40
CA PHE A 129 -4.68 10.72 -19.12
C PHE A 129 -3.75 10.78 -17.91
N ILE A 130 -4.35 10.96 -16.73
CA ILE A 130 -3.71 10.85 -15.42
C ILE A 130 -4.37 9.73 -14.62
N VAL A 131 -3.57 8.81 -14.07
CA VAL A 131 -4.00 7.79 -13.10
C VAL A 131 -3.55 8.23 -11.71
N ILE A 132 -4.46 8.24 -10.74
CA ILE A 132 -4.16 8.62 -9.35
C ILE A 132 -4.62 7.55 -8.35
N ASN A 133 -3.96 7.47 -7.18
CA ASN A 133 -4.57 6.85 -6.00
C ASN A 133 -5.27 7.90 -5.14
N PHE A 134 -5.96 7.46 -4.08
CA PHE A 134 -6.69 8.36 -3.19
C PHE A 134 -5.79 9.28 -2.34
N PHE A 135 -4.47 9.08 -2.37
CA PHE A 135 -3.48 9.98 -1.74
C PHE A 135 -2.88 11.00 -2.71
N ALA A 136 -3.22 10.93 -4.01
CA ALA A 136 -2.70 11.80 -5.06
C ALA A 136 -3.81 12.64 -5.72
N LEU A 137 -4.70 13.21 -4.91
CA LEU A 137 -5.85 13.99 -5.37
C LEU A 137 -5.45 15.27 -6.12
N GLU A 138 -4.22 15.75 -5.95
CA GLU A 138 -3.61 16.79 -6.78
C GLU A 138 -3.79 16.48 -8.28
N GLY A 139 -3.57 15.23 -8.68
CA GLY A 139 -3.69 14.81 -10.07
C GLY A 139 -5.11 14.91 -10.61
N TRP A 140 -6.15 14.92 -9.77
CA TRP A 140 -7.52 15.22 -10.21
C TRP A 140 -7.64 16.66 -10.71
N HIS A 141 -7.17 17.61 -9.91
CA HIS A 141 -7.25 19.03 -10.22
C HIS A 141 -6.33 19.40 -11.39
N LEU A 142 -5.16 18.75 -11.49
CA LEU A 142 -4.26 18.90 -12.62
C LEU A 142 -4.85 18.30 -13.90
N ALA A 143 -5.56 17.17 -13.82
CA ALA A 143 -6.26 16.63 -14.98
C ALA A 143 -7.32 17.59 -15.53
N GLU A 144 -8.03 18.31 -14.66
CA GLU A 144 -8.96 19.38 -15.04
C GLU A 144 -8.23 20.55 -15.72
N LEU A 145 -7.09 21.00 -15.15
CA LEU A 145 -6.28 22.08 -15.71
C LEU A 145 -5.81 21.77 -17.15
N PHE A 146 -5.30 20.56 -17.37
CA PHE A 146 -4.79 20.12 -18.68
C PHE A 146 -5.85 19.49 -19.58
N GLN A 147 -7.12 19.46 -19.15
CA GLN A 147 -8.25 18.91 -19.90
C GLN A 147 -8.02 17.45 -20.35
N VAL A 148 -7.48 16.62 -19.46
CA VAL A 148 -7.24 15.18 -19.69
C VAL A 148 -8.12 14.32 -18.81
N LYS A 149 -8.30 13.04 -19.18
CA LYS A 149 -9.08 12.10 -18.36
C LYS A 149 -8.32 11.80 -17.06
N CYS A 150 -9.05 11.71 -15.94
CA CYS A 150 -8.53 11.24 -14.66
C CYS A 150 -9.12 9.86 -14.33
N ILE A 151 -8.26 8.90 -13.99
CA ILE A 151 -8.60 7.53 -13.63
C ILE A 151 -8.12 7.28 -12.20
N ILE A 152 -8.91 6.56 -11.42
CA ILE A 152 -8.57 6.21 -10.05
C ILE A 152 -8.10 4.76 -9.98
N ALA A 153 -6.95 4.52 -9.37
CA ALA A 153 -6.39 3.19 -9.13
C ALA A 153 -6.10 3.01 -7.63
N ALA A 154 -6.83 2.10 -6.99
CA ALA A 154 -6.78 1.87 -5.55
C ALA A 154 -6.37 0.42 -5.24
N PRO A 155 -5.12 0.15 -4.84
CA PRO A 155 -4.65 -1.20 -4.49
C PRO A 155 -5.12 -1.68 -3.11
N TYR A 156 -5.95 -0.88 -2.45
CA TYR A 156 -6.49 -1.11 -1.11
C TYR A 156 -8.00 -0.87 -1.12
N PHE A 157 -8.66 -1.37 -0.08
CA PHE A 157 -10.06 -1.06 0.15
C PHE A 157 -10.16 0.33 0.79
N VAL A 158 -11.18 1.11 0.42
CA VAL A 158 -11.48 2.37 1.09
C VAL A 158 -12.60 2.10 2.10
N PRO A 159 -12.29 1.93 3.39
CA PRO A 159 -13.30 1.53 4.38
C PRO A 159 -14.17 2.69 4.86
N TYR A 160 -13.94 3.91 4.37
CA TYR A 160 -14.64 5.10 4.80
C TYR A 160 -15.49 5.67 3.66
N SER A 161 -16.75 5.95 3.97
CA SER A 161 -17.61 6.79 3.13
C SER A 161 -17.43 8.25 3.51
N ALA A 162 -18.06 9.16 2.77
CA ALA A 162 -18.17 10.55 3.20
C ALA A 162 -18.60 10.64 4.68
N PRO A 163 -18.01 11.56 5.48
CA PRO A 163 -18.45 11.78 6.86
C PRO A 163 -19.98 11.94 6.93
N THR A 164 -20.62 11.43 7.97
CA THR A 164 -22.10 11.49 8.08
C THR A 164 -22.65 12.92 8.03
N SER A 165 -21.85 13.92 8.43
CA SER A 165 -22.18 15.33 8.34
C SER A 165 -21.98 15.94 6.95
N PHE A 166 -21.17 15.32 6.09
CA PHE A 166 -20.74 15.87 4.81
C PHE A 166 -21.93 16.17 3.91
N GLU A 167 -22.84 15.21 3.70
CA GLU A 167 -24.00 15.42 2.83
C GLU A 167 -24.86 16.60 3.30
N ARG A 168 -25.11 16.68 4.61
CA ARG A 168 -25.91 17.77 5.19
C ARG A 168 -25.23 19.12 4.95
N GLN A 169 -23.92 19.21 5.20
CA GLN A 169 -23.15 20.43 4.99
C GLN A 169 -23.09 20.81 3.51
N PHE A 170 -22.83 19.84 2.63
CA PHE A 170 -22.78 20.03 1.19
C PHE A 170 -24.10 20.55 0.65
N LYS A 171 -25.23 19.97 1.08
CA LYS A 171 -26.57 20.43 0.70
C LYS A 171 -26.89 21.84 1.20
N GLN A 172 -26.37 22.23 2.37
CA GLN A 172 -26.55 23.58 2.91
C GLN A 172 -25.70 24.61 2.17
N SER A 173 -24.43 24.31 1.91
CA SER A 173 -23.49 25.21 1.24
C SER A 173 -23.73 25.30 -0.27
N PHE A 174 -24.10 24.20 -0.91
CA PHE A 174 -24.23 24.08 -2.36
C PHE A 174 -25.53 23.38 -2.79
N PRO A 175 -26.73 23.95 -2.46
CA PRO A 175 -28.01 23.29 -2.69
C PRO A 175 -28.30 22.99 -4.17
N LEU A 176 -27.88 23.86 -5.08
CA LEU A 176 -28.06 23.67 -6.53
C LEU A 176 -27.12 22.60 -7.08
N LEU A 177 -25.86 22.58 -6.63
CA LEU A 177 -24.88 21.57 -7.02
C LEU A 177 -25.25 20.17 -6.49
N TYR A 178 -25.76 20.11 -5.26
CA TYR A 178 -26.32 18.88 -4.70
C TYR A 178 -27.46 18.35 -5.57
N LYS A 179 -28.43 19.19 -5.93
CA LYS A 179 -29.52 18.83 -6.84
C LYS A 179 -29.01 18.37 -8.21
N TYR A 180 -28.01 19.06 -8.76
CA TYR A 180 -27.37 18.72 -10.02
C TYR A 180 -26.76 17.30 -10.03
N PHE A 181 -26.09 16.90 -8.93
CA PHE A 181 -25.53 15.55 -8.78
C PHE A 181 -26.57 14.47 -8.48
N GLN A 182 -27.68 14.83 -7.83
CA GLN A 182 -28.81 13.92 -7.58
C GLN A 182 -29.58 13.59 -8.86
N GLU A 183 -29.73 14.57 -9.76
CA GLU A 183 -30.42 14.42 -11.05
C GLU A 183 -29.52 13.86 -12.17
N ALA A 184 -28.23 13.61 -11.87
CA ALA A 184 -27.27 13.13 -12.84
C ALA A 184 -27.54 11.68 -13.25
N PRO A 185 -27.50 11.34 -14.56
CA PRO A 185 -27.48 9.97 -15.02
C PRO A 185 -26.30 9.18 -14.45
N THR A 186 -26.46 7.87 -14.28
CA THR A 186 -25.48 6.97 -13.61
C THR A 186 -24.15 6.79 -14.34
N ASN A 187 -24.05 7.21 -15.61
CA ASN A 187 -22.81 7.21 -16.41
C ASN A 187 -22.05 8.54 -16.33
N THR A 188 -22.64 9.54 -15.68
CA THR A 188 -22.01 10.84 -15.45
C THR A 188 -21.72 11.01 -13.96
N VAL A 189 -20.87 11.97 -13.61
CA VAL A 189 -20.59 12.29 -12.20
C VAL A 189 -21.89 12.59 -11.47
N CYS A 190 -22.23 11.76 -10.50
CA CYS A 190 -23.47 11.81 -9.74
C CYS A 190 -23.21 11.66 -8.24
N TRP A 191 -24.26 11.77 -7.42
CA TRP A 191 -24.12 11.74 -5.96
C TRP A 191 -23.47 10.45 -5.44
N THR A 192 -23.64 9.31 -6.13
CA THR A 192 -22.96 8.07 -5.71
C THR A 192 -21.45 8.17 -5.84
N ASP A 193 -20.92 8.86 -6.87
CA ASP A 193 -19.48 9.11 -6.99
C ASP A 193 -18.98 10.04 -5.88
N ILE A 194 -19.77 11.09 -5.58
CA ILE A 194 -19.47 12.04 -4.49
C ILE A 194 -19.42 11.35 -3.14
N ALA A 195 -20.47 10.60 -2.80
CA ALA A 195 -20.57 9.91 -1.52
C ALA A 195 -19.53 8.80 -1.36
N HIS A 196 -19.18 8.10 -2.46
CA HIS A 196 -18.24 7.00 -2.44
C HIS A 196 -16.81 7.46 -2.21
N TRP A 197 -16.34 8.47 -2.94
CA TRP A 197 -14.95 8.90 -2.82
C TRP A 197 -14.69 10.38 -3.10
N MET A 198 -15.46 11.01 -3.99
CA MET A 198 -15.11 12.36 -4.47
C MET A 198 -15.39 13.46 -3.44
N TRP A 199 -16.09 13.18 -2.35
CA TRP A 199 -16.29 14.13 -1.24
C TRP A 199 -14.97 14.77 -0.75
N ALA A 200 -13.85 14.04 -0.84
CA ALA A 200 -12.53 14.53 -0.47
C ALA A 200 -12.05 15.72 -1.35
N LEU A 201 -12.53 15.81 -2.60
CA LEU A 201 -12.23 16.92 -3.52
C LEU A 201 -12.96 18.22 -3.13
N PHE A 202 -14.01 18.12 -2.30
CA PHE A 202 -14.81 19.27 -1.85
C PHE A 202 -14.43 19.74 -0.44
N MET A 203 -13.35 19.21 0.13
CA MET A 203 -12.81 19.74 1.38
C MET A 203 -12.16 21.11 1.16
N GLU A 204 -12.25 21.99 2.16
CA GLU A 204 -11.86 23.41 2.08
C GLU A 204 -10.41 23.64 1.62
N THR A 205 -9.53 22.66 1.85
CA THR A 205 -8.08 22.73 1.57
C THR A 205 -7.71 22.82 0.08
N TRP A 206 -8.66 22.60 -0.83
CA TRP A 206 -8.41 22.66 -2.28
C TRP A 206 -8.76 24.01 -2.91
N GLY A 207 -9.70 24.75 -2.33
CA GLY A 207 -10.29 25.92 -2.97
C GLY A 207 -9.30 27.05 -3.25
N SER A 208 -8.44 27.37 -2.28
CA SER A 208 -7.39 28.39 -2.45
C SER A 208 -6.39 27.97 -3.52
N TRP A 209 -5.83 26.75 -3.44
CA TRP A 209 -4.87 26.27 -4.43
C TRP A 209 -5.46 26.24 -5.85
N ARG A 210 -6.71 25.80 -6.01
CA ARG A 210 -7.39 25.79 -7.31
C ARG A 210 -7.53 27.19 -7.91
N ASN A 211 -7.92 28.18 -7.11
CA ASN A 211 -8.09 29.55 -7.58
C ASN A 211 -6.74 30.25 -7.77
N ASP A 212 -5.96 30.32 -6.70
CA ASP A 212 -4.77 31.17 -6.60
C ASP A 212 -3.60 30.64 -7.43
N CYS A 213 -3.48 29.31 -7.60
CA CYS A 213 -2.36 28.68 -8.30
C CYS A 213 -2.75 28.08 -9.65
N LEU A 214 -3.92 27.45 -9.77
CA LEU A 214 -4.33 26.77 -11.01
C LEU A 214 -5.26 27.61 -11.89
N ASN A 215 -5.72 28.77 -11.42
CA ASN A 215 -6.72 29.60 -12.10
C ASN A 215 -7.99 28.82 -12.49
N LEU A 216 -8.37 27.85 -11.66
CA LEU A 216 -9.60 27.05 -11.76
C LEU A 216 -10.65 27.58 -10.78
N SER A 217 -11.92 27.20 -11.00
CA SER A 217 -12.96 27.50 -10.02
C SER A 217 -12.63 26.85 -8.67
N PRO A 218 -12.77 27.56 -7.51
CA PRO A 218 -12.47 27.01 -6.19
C PRO A 218 -13.20 25.70 -5.89
N ILE A 219 -14.39 25.53 -6.48
CA ILE A 219 -15.22 24.35 -6.33
C ILE A 219 -15.06 23.50 -7.61
N PRO A 220 -14.85 22.18 -7.52
CA PRO A 220 -14.87 21.32 -8.70
C PRO A 220 -16.22 21.38 -9.43
N TYR A 221 -16.18 21.25 -10.77
CA TYR A 221 -17.36 21.21 -11.66
C TYR A 221 -18.15 22.51 -11.84
N THR A 222 -17.72 23.64 -11.29
CA THR A 222 -18.40 24.94 -11.44
C THR A 222 -17.80 25.84 -12.54
N VAL A 223 -16.83 25.34 -13.31
CA VAL A 223 -16.06 26.09 -14.33
C VAL A 223 -16.90 26.46 -15.58
N SER A 224 -18.08 25.87 -15.77
CA SER A 224 -18.80 25.96 -17.05
C SER A 224 -19.61 27.25 -17.28
N ASP A 225 -19.86 28.07 -16.24
CA ASP A 225 -20.58 29.34 -16.37
C ASP A 225 -19.87 30.47 -15.60
N PRO A 226 -19.20 31.42 -16.30
CA PRO A 226 -18.43 32.48 -15.68
C PRO A 226 -19.29 33.55 -14.99
N VAL A 227 -20.61 33.54 -15.19
CA VAL A 227 -21.55 34.49 -14.58
C VAL A 227 -22.16 33.91 -13.31
N THR A 228 -22.52 32.62 -13.34
CA THR A 228 -23.27 32.00 -12.24
C THR A 228 -22.42 31.12 -11.32
N ASN A 229 -21.20 30.73 -11.72
CA ASN A 229 -20.39 29.71 -11.05
C ASN A 229 -21.18 28.41 -10.80
N LEU A 230 -22.10 28.06 -11.70
CA LEU A 230 -22.86 26.82 -11.67
C LEU A 230 -22.48 25.93 -12.88
N PRO A 231 -22.53 24.60 -12.72
CA PRO A 231 -22.37 23.70 -13.87
C PRO A 231 -23.47 23.95 -14.91
N LEU A 232 -23.12 23.92 -16.19
CA LEU A 232 -24.10 23.93 -17.27
C LEU A 232 -24.82 22.57 -17.31
N TRP A 233 -26.14 22.55 -17.10
CA TRP A 233 -26.93 21.32 -16.98
C TRP A 233 -26.83 20.36 -18.18
N HIS A 234 -26.50 20.88 -19.37
CA HIS A 234 -26.31 20.09 -20.60
C HIS A 234 -24.87 19.57 -20.78
N VAL A 235 -23.92 20.01 -19.96
CA VAL A 235 -22.52 19.58 -19.97
C VAL A 235 -22.27 18.78 -18.70
N ARG A 236 -22.38 17.44 -18.79
CA ARG A 236 -22.10 16.54 -17.67
C ARG A 236 -20.80 15.80 -17.92
N ALA A 237 -19.88 15.88 -16.96
CA ALA A 237 -18.65 15.08 -16.98
C ALA A 237 -18.98 13.60 -16.81
N GLU A 238 -18.26 12.75 -17.54
CA GLU A 238 -18.34 11.30 -17.37
C GLU A 238 -17.88 10.89 -15.97
N SER A 239 -18.50 9.87 -15.39
CA SER A 239 -18.03 9.33 -14.12
C SER A 239 -16.61 8.74 -14.30
N PRO A 240 -15.65 9.10 -13.44
CA PRO A 240 -14.26 8.66 -13.59
C PRO A 240 -14.14 7.15 -13.40
N LEU A 241 -13.33 6.52 -14.24
CA LEU A 241 -13.01 5.10 -14.12
C LEU A 241 -12.31 4.84 -12.78
N LEU A 242 -12.85 3.92 -11.98
CA LEU A 242 -12.30 3.55 -10.68
C LEU A 242 -11.91 2.06 -10.69
N LEU A 243 -10.62 1.79 -10.56
CA LEU A 243 -10.03 0.45 -10.55
C LEU A 243 -9.62 0.07 -9.13
N TYR A 244 -10.15 -1.04 -8.63
CA TYR A 244 -9.80 -1.61 -7.34
C TYR A 244 -8.91 -2.83 -7.49
N GLY A 245 -7.76 -2.80 -6.84
CA GLY A 245 -6.72 -3.83 -6.85
C GLY A 245 -6.89 -4.89 -5.77
N PHE A 246 -8.11 -5.45 -5.65
CA PHE A 246 -8.39 -6.59 -4.78
C PHE A 246 -9.34 -7.56 -5.47
N SER A 247 -9.46 -8.79 -4.94
CA SER A 247 -10.31 -9.83 -5.52
C SER A 247 -11.80 -9.63 -5.25
N LYS A 248 -12.62 -9.85 -6.29
CA LYS A 248 -14.09 -9.91 -6.21
C LYS A 248 -14.61 -11.12 -5.41
N GLU A 249 -13.81 -12.19 -5.31
CA GLU A 249 -14.13 -13.37 -4.52
C GLU A 249 -13.97 -13.11 -3.02
N ILE A 250 -13.13 -12.13 -2.69
CA ILE A 250 -12.79 -11.74 -1.32
C ILE A 250 -13.61 -10.56 -0.87
N VAL A 251 -13.78 -9.52 -1.70
CA VAL A 251 -14.56 -8.33 -1.37
C VAL A 251 -15.77 -8.26 -2.30
N GLU A 252 -16.94 -8.37 -1.71
CA GLU A 252 -18.20 -8.21 -2.43
C GLU A 252 -18.37 -6.75 -2.85
N ARG A 253 -18.76 -6.53 -4.12
CA ARG A 253 -19.10 -5.20 -4.62
C ARG A 253 -20.51 -4.82 -4.14
N PRO A 254 -20.65 -3.80 -3.27
CA PRO A 254 -21.97 -3.34 -2.84
C PRO A 254 -22.73 -2.66 -3.98
N GLY A 255 -24.06 -2.75 -3.94
CA GLY A 255 -24.93 -2.14 -4.96
C GLY A 255 -24.93 -0.61 -4.99
N TYR A 256 -24.41 0.05 -3.94
CA TYR A 256 -24.29 1.50 -3.85
C TYR A 256 -23.00 2.05 -4.47
N TRP A 257 -22.09 1.20 -4.95
CA TRP A 257 -20.88 1.64 -5.62
C TRP A 257 -21.18 2.27 -6.98
N PRO A 258 -20.38 3.27 -7.40
CA PRO A 258 -20.49 3.83 -8.74
C PRO A 258 -20.46 2.76 -9.83
N SER A 259 -21.18 3.01 -10.92
CA SER A 259 -21.22 2.10 -12.08
C SER A 259 -19.83 1.95 -12.72
N SER A 260 -19.01 3.00 -12.64
CA SER A 260 -17.63 3.11 -13.11
C SER A 260 -16.60 2.37 -12.26
N ALA A 261 -16.98 1.82 -11.09
CA ALA A 261 -16.09 1.06 -10.23
C ALA A 261 -15.91 -0.39 -10.74
N HIS A 262 -14.66 -0.81 -10.90
CA HIS A 262 -14.25 -2.13 -11.38
C HIS A 262 -13.28 -2.79 -10.40
N VAL A 263 -13.61 -4.00 -9.97
CA VAL A 263 -12.76 -4.81 -9.09
C VAL A 263 -11.94 -5.74 -9.99
N CYS A 264 -10.63 -5.53 -10.03
CA CYS A 264 -9.76 -6.13 -11.04
C CYS A 264 -9.11 -7.44 -10.56
N GLY A 265 -9.00 -7.67 -9.25
CA GLY A 265 -8.09 -8.65 -8.66
C GLY A 265 -6.87 -7.97 -8.04
N PHE A 266 -6.10 -8.72 -7.24
CA PHE A 266 -4.93 -8.16 -6.57
C PHE A 266 -3.79 -7.79 -7.52
N TRP A 267 -3.14 -6.67 -7.27
CA TRP A 267 -2.03 -6.16 -8.09
C TRP A 267 -0.69 -6.54 -7.45
N PHE A 268 -0.20 -7.73 -7.80
CA PHE A 268 1.10 -8.21 -7.33
C PHE A 268 2.25 -7.54 -8.07
N LEU A 269 3.34 -7.31 -7.33
CA LEU A 269 4.57 -6.76 -7.89
C LEU A 269 5.30 -7.85 -8.68
N PRO A 270 6.03 -7.49 -9.75
CA PRO A 270 6.98 -8.41 -10.37
C PRO A 270 7.92 -8.98 -9.30
N MET A 271 8.17 -10.30 -9.34
CA MET A 271 9.01 -10.97 -8.36
C MET A 271 10.39 -10.29 -8.22
N ALA A 272 10.92 -9.85 -9.35
CA ALA A 272 12.16 -9.11 -9.47
C ALA A 272 12.25 -7.81 -8.64
N TRP A 273 11.13 -7.19 -8.29
CA TRP A 273 11.11 -5.91 -7.56
C TRP A 273 11.13 -6.08 -6.04
N GLN A 274 10.96 -7.31 -5.56
CA GLN A 274 10.74 -7.60 -4.14
C GLN A 274 11.98 -8.14 -3.43
N PHE A 275 13.13 -8.23 -4.13
CA PHE A 275 14.40 -8.65 -3.55
C PHE A 275 15.23 -7.44 -3.13
N SER A 276 15.81 -7.48 -1.94
CA SER A 276 16.77 -6.46 -1.50
C SER A 276 18.17 -6.59 -2.13
N CYS A 277 18.44 -7.67 -2.88
CA CYS A 277 19.74 -7.93 -3.50
C CYS A 277 19.60 -8.27 -4.99
N ASP A 278 20.23 -7.46 -5.86
CA ASP A 278 20.19 -7.63 -7.32
C ASP A 278 20.81 -8.96 -7.81
N ASN A 279 21.85 -9.45 -7.14
CA ASN A 279 22.44 -10.74 -7.50
C ASN A 279 21.49 -11.91 -7.19
N CYS A 280 20.83 -11.87 -6.03
CA CYS A 280 19.86 -12.91 -5.63
C CYS A 280 18.60 -12.87 -6.50
N ARG A 281 18.19 -11.67 -6.91
CA ARG A 281 17.11 -11.46 -7.89
C ARG A 281 17.37 -12.23 -9.18
N GLY A 282 18.57 -12.12 -9.76
CA GLY A 282 18.91 -12.81 -11.01
C GLY A 282 18.78 -14.32 -10.90
N LEU A 283 19.25 -14.88 -9.79
CA LEU A 283 19.26 -16.32 -9.52
C LEU A 283 17.87 -16.90 -9.27
N LEU A 284 17.07 -16.25 -8.41
CA LEU A 284 15.75 -16.75 -8.02
C LEU A 284 14.66 -16.45 -9.06
N CYS A 285 14.88 -15.50 -9.97
CA CYS A 285 13.99 -15.24 -11.11
C CYS A 285 14.37 -16.02 -12.39
N GLY A 286 15.40 -16.88 -12.37
CA GLY A 286 15.73 -17.78 -13.48
C GLY A 286 16.42 -17.15 -14.69
N ASN A 287 17.04 -15.98 -14.55
CA ASN A 287 17.66 -15.23 -15.66
C ASN A 287 19.19 -15.43 -15.78
N VAL A 288 19.72 -16.58 -15.31
CA VAL A 288 21.17 -16.87 -15.38
C VAL A 288 21.44 -18.13 -16.19
N ASN A 289 22.43 -18.04 -17.10
CA ASN A 289 22.96 -19.20 -17.82
C ASN A 289 23.33 -20.34 -16.84
N PRO A 290 23.05 -21.61 -17.17
CA PRO A 290 23.30 -22.77 -16.29
C PRO A 290 24.77 -23.06 -15.99
N SER A 291 25.70 -22.20 -16.42
CA SER A 291 27.15 -22.34 -16.23
C SER A 291 27.70 -21.58 -15.02
N SER A 292 26.87 -20.86 -14.26
CA SER A 292 27.25 -20.31 -12.95
C SER A 292 26.36 -20.90 -11.87
N GLU A 293 26.92 -21.80 -11.06
CA GLU A 293 26.38 -22.17 -9.74
C GLU A 293 26.34 -20.90 -8.89
N GLY A 294 25.28 -20.10 -9.03
CA GLY A 294 25.24 -18.77 -8.43
C GLY A 294 24.88 -18.84 -6.97
N ILE A 295 25.81 -18.38 -6.13
CA ILE A 295 25.69 -18.37 -4.68
C ILE A 295 24.77 -17.21 -4.27
N LEU A 296 23.67 -17.52 -3.56
CA LEU A 296 22.84 -16.50 -2.91
C LEU A 296 23.69 -15.67 -1.94
N CYS A 297 23.37 -14.39 -1.76
CA CYS A 297 24.05 -13.57 -0.76
C CYS A 297 23.81 -14.14 0.65
N GLY A 298 24.73 -13.87 1.58
CA GLY A 298 24.73 -14.46 2.93
C GLY A 298 23.40 -14.36 3.68
N ASN A 299 22.64 -13.28 3.46
CA ASN A 299 21.32 -13.12 4.09
C ASN A 299 20.26 -14.04 3.50
N HIS A 300 20.20 -14.13 2.16
CA HIS A 300 19.22 -14.97 1.47
C HIS A 300 19.57 -16.45 1.59
N SER A 301 20.85 -16.82 1.51
CA SER A 301 21.29 -18.18 1.80
C SER A 301 21.04 -18.57 3.26
N GLY A 302 21.22 -17.62 4.18
CA GLY A 302 20.88 -17.77 5.59
C GLY A 302 19.40 -18.08 5.83
N LEU A 303 18.52 -17.29 5.21
CA LEU A 303 17.07 -17.52 5.26
C LEU A 303 16.69 -18.85 4.63
N GLU A 304 17.26 -19.20 3.47
CA GLU A 304 17.02 -20.48 2.81
C GLU A 304 17.48 -21.66 3.67
N HIS A 305 18.67 -21.57 4.28
CA HIS A 305 19.16 -22.58 5.22
C HIS A 305 18.25 -22.71 6.45
N TYR A 306 17.76 -21.59 7.00
CA TYR A 306 16.83 -21.60 8.12
C TYR A 306 15.50 -22.30 7.78
N LEU A 307 15.01 -22.10 6.56
CA LEU A 307 13.81 -22.73 6.03
C LEU A 307 14.00 -24.23 5.74
N MET A 308 15.13 -24.60 5.14
CA MET A 308 15.41 -25.95 4.60
C MET A 308 16.17 -26.87 5.57
N GLY A 309 16.64 -26.36 6.71
CA GLY A 309 17.43 -27.12 7.67
C GLY A 309 16.73 -28.40 8.13
N SER A 310 17.33 -29.56 7.81
CA SER A 310 16.81 -30.91 8.07
C SER A 310 16.63 -31.24 9.55
N SER A 311 17.15 -30.40 10.45
CA SER A 311 17.04 -30.57 11.90
C SER A 311 15.68 -30.17 12.47
N TYR A 312 14.81 -29.55 11.69
CA TYR A 312 13.52 -29.03 12.17
C TYR A 312 12.33 -29.66 11.44
N SER A 313 11.38 -30.21 12.20
CA SER A 313 10.20 -30.90 11.65
C SER A 313 9.03 -29.95 11.31
N SER A 314 9.06 -28.69 11.75
CA SER A 314 7.96 -27.73 11.60
C SER A 314 8.34 -26.52 10.73
N LEU A 315 7.40 -26.11 9.86
CA LEU A 315 7.51 -24.87 9.09
C LEU A 315 7.44 -23.65 10.03
N PRO A 316 8.23 -22.59 9.80
CA PRO A 316 8.21 -21.40 10.64
C PRO A 316 6.95 -20.56 10.40
N ILE A 317 6.62 -19.73 11.39
CA ILE A 317 5.56 -18.73 11.32
C ILE A 317 6.19 -17.39 10.95
N PHE A 318 5.70 -16.76 9.90
CA PHE A 318 6.17 -15.44 9.47
C PHE A 318 5.57 -14.33 10.34
N ILE A 319 6.34 -13.30 10.65
CA ILE A 319 5.90 -12.07 11.30
C ILE A 319 6.39 -10.87 10.48
N GLY A 320 5.46 -10.02 10.03
CA GLY A 320 5.77 -8.83 9.25
C GLY A 320 4.78 -7.69 9.49
N LEU A 321 5.28 -6.57 10.01
CA LEU A 321 4.48 -5.37 10.27
C LEU A 321 4.73 -4.24 9.25
N SER A 322 5.58 -4.46 8.25
CA SER A 322 5.82 -3.48 7.17
C SER A 322 6.08 -2.07 7.73
N SER A 323 5.42 -1.04 7.20
CA SER A 323 5.62 0.36 7.60
C SER A 323 4.99 0.74 8.95
N ILE A 324 4.31 -0.16 9.68
CA ILE A 324 3.67 0.13 10.97
C ILE A 324 4.65 0.72 12.00
N GLY A 325 5.90 0.24 11.99
CA GLY A 325 6.97 0.79 12.83
C GLY A 325 7.28 2.26 12.49
N SER A 326 7.57 2.53 11.21
CA SER A 326 7.86 3.88 10.70
C SER A 326 6.68 4.85 10.84
N MET A 327 5.45 4.32 10.95
CA MET A 327 4.24 5.10 11.23
C MET A 327 4.02 5.39 12.72
N GLY A 328 4.88 4.87 13.60
CA GLY A 328 4.86 5.17 15.04
C GLY A 328 4.00 4.26 15.90
N PHE A 329 3.50 3.14 15.36
CA PHE A 329 2.64 2.23 16.12
C PHE A 329 3.43 1.19 16.92
N LEU A 330 4.72 0.97 16.61
CA LEU A 330 5.63 0.11 17.36
C LEU A 330 6.44 0.94 18.37
N ARG A 331 5.80 1.34 19.47
CA ARG A 331 6.41 2.23 20.48
C ARG A 331 7.50 1.58 21.30
N ASN A 332 7.37 0.28 21.58
CA ASN A 332 8.33 -0.49 22.38
C ASN A 332 8.77 -1.76 21.63
N PRO A 333 9.76 -1.67 20.72
CA PRO A 333 10.26 -2.82 19.98
C PRO A 333 10.80 -3.95 20.86
N LYS A 334 11.35 -3.61 22.04
CA LYS A 334 11.84 -4.61 23.00
C LYS A 334 10.69 -5.44 23.57
N ALA A 335 9.59 -4.79 23.99
CA ALA A 335 8.41 -5.48 24.50
C ALA A 335 7.84 -6.45 23.46
N PHE A 336 7.76 -6.03 22.19
CA PHE A 336 7.37 -6.90 21.08
C PHE A 336 8.25 -8.16 20.96
N LEU A 337 9.58 -8.00 21.01
CA LEU A 337 10.49 -9.15 20.99
C LEU A 337 10.32 -10.07 22.21
N MET A 338 10.00 -9.52 23.39
CA MET A 338 9.76 -10.30 24.60
C MET A 338 8.45 -11.10 24.53
N VAL A 339 7.40 -10.59 23.88
CA VAL A 339 6.19 -11.37 23.60
C VAL A 339 6.52 -12.58 22.73
N ILE A 340 7.29 -12.39 21.65
CA ILE A 340 7.72 -13.49 20.78
C ILE A 340 8.57 -14.50 21.56
N LYS A 341 9.50 -14.02 22.39
CA LYS A 341 10.33 -14.87 23.26
C LYS A 341 9.49 -15.76 24.17
N ALA A 342 8.48 -15.20 24.83
CA ALA A 342 7.61 -15.95 25.74
C ALA A 342 6.81 -17.06 25.02
N VAL A 343 6.33 -16.78 23.80
CA VAL A 343 5.67 -17.80 22.95
C VAL A 343 6.66 -18.89 22.53
N ILE A 344 7.87 -18.50 22.13
CA ILE A 344 8.96 -19.43 21.78
C ILE A 344 9.30 -20.32 22.97
N GLU A 345 9.47 -19.78 24.17
CA GLU A 345 9.81 -20.57 25.37
C GLU A 345 8.70 -21.55 25.79
N SER A 346 7.45 -21.28 25.40
CA SER A 346 6.28 -22.11 25.73
C SER A 346 5.91 -23.13 24.65
N THR A 347 6.62 -23.17 23.53
CA THR A 347 6.29 -23.98 22.35
C THR A 347 7.53 -24.48 21.61
N ASP A 348 7.34 -25.34 20.61
CA ASP A 348 8.40 -25.71 19.65
C ASP A 348 8.31 -24.91 18.34
N TYR A 349 7.59 -23.78 18.34
CA TYR A 349 7.45 -22.96 17.15
C TYR A 349 8.75 -22.24 16.80
N ARG A 350 8.88 -21.98 15.49
CA ARG A 350 9.95 -21.22 14.86
C ARG A 350 9.34 -20.01 14.18
N PHE A 351 10.08 -18.91 14.13
CA PHE A 351 9.58 -17.65 13.61
C PHE A 351 10.57 -16.99 12.66
N ILE A 352 10.03 -16.29 11.66
CA ILE A 352 10.77 -15.38 10.81
C ILE A 352 10.19 -13.98 11.06
N LEU A 353 11.01 -13.02 11.46
CA LEU A 353 10.60 -11.64 11.70
C LEU A 353 11.25 -10.71 10.69
N PHE A 354 10.42 -10.04 9.88
CA PHE A 354 10.89 -8.97 9.00
C PHE A 354 10.74 -7.62 9.69
N SER A 355 11.86 -6.94 9.95
CA SER A 355 11.84 -5.60 10.55
C SER A 355 11.51 -4.51 9.54
N SER A 356 11.55 -4.82 8.23
CA SER A 356 11.29 -3.89 7.14
C SER A 356 12.19 -2.65 7.18
N GLY A 357 13.43 -2.79 7.69
CA GLY A 357 14.41 -1.73 7.84
C GLY A 357 14.09 -0.68 8.91
N TYR A 358 13.12 -0.95 9.80
CA TYR A 358 12.74 -0.03 10.87
C TYR A 358 13.81 0.01 11.97
N GLN A 359 14.61 1.07 11.96
CA GLN A 359 15.82 1.22 12.79
C GLN A 359 15.63 0.96 14.29
N PRO A 360 14.54 1.39 14.96
CA PRO A 360 14.33 1.09 16.37
C PRO A 360 14.15 -0.41 16.64
N LEU A 361 13.49 -1.15 15.73
CA LEU A 361 13.37 -2.61 15.84
C LEU A 361 14.70 -3.31 15.53
N ASP A 362 15.42 -2.88 14.49
CA ASP A 362 16.75 -3.42 14.18
C ASP A 362 17.74 -3.21 15.34
N SER A 363 17.65 -2.07 16.02
CA SER A 363 18.46 -1.76 17.21
C SER A 363 18.09 -2.65 18.40
N ALA A 364 16.79 -2.88 18.64
CA ALA A 364 16.34 -3.79 19.69
C ALA A 364 16.76 -5.25 19.42
N ILE A 365 16.69 -5.71 18.17
CA ILE A 365 17.15 -7.04 17.75
C ILE A 365 18.64 -7.22 18.08
N ARG A 366 19.49 -6.25 17.69
CA ARG A 366 20.93 -6.27 17.98
C ARG A 366 21.21 -6.24 19.48
N PHE A 367 20.47 -5.43 20.24
CA PHE A 367 20.62 -5.36 21.69
C PHE A 367 20.32 -6.70 22.36
N VAL A 368 19.21 -7.35 21.99
CA VAL A 368 18.83 -8.67 22.51
C VAL A 368 19.87 -9.73 22.12
N ALA A 369 20.37 -9.70 20.88
CA ALA A 369 21.43 -10.63 20.42
C ALA A 369 22.70 -10.53 21.28
N SER A 370 23.14 -9.30 21.59
CA SER A 370 24.35 -9.07 22.39
C SER A 370 24.24 -9.43 23.87
N SER A 371 23.03 -9.65 24.38
CA SER A 371 22.77 -9.92 25.80
C SER A 371 22.78 -11.41 26.15
N VAL A 372 22.96 -12.30 25.17
CA VAL A 372 22.99 -13.76 25.38
C VAL A 372 24.44 -14.21 25.68
N PRO A 373 24.72 -14.87 26.81
CA PRO A 373 26.07 -15.34 27.14
C PRO A 373 26.55 -16.41 26.15
N GLU A 374 27.79 -16.26 25.67
CA GLU A 374 28.55 -17.17 24.79
C GLU A 374 28.63 -18.60 25.34
N SER A 375 27.54 -19.36 25.25
CA SER A 375 27.48 -20.75 25.71
C SER A 375 26.96 -21.69 24.63
N SER A 376 27.36 -21.47 23.38
CA SER A 376 27.68 -22.55 22.45
C SER A 376 28.53 -22.02 21.28
N GLU A 377 29.75 -22.53 21.12
CA GLU A 377 30.67 -22.21 20.01
C GLU A 377 30.18 -22.68 18.61
N LEU A 378 28.90 -23.03 18.47
CA LEU A 378 28.24 -23.39 17.22
C LEU A 378 27.19 -22.37 16.73
N GLU A 379 26.78 -21.41 17.56
CA GLU A 379 25.75 -20.42 17.22
C GLU A 379 26.31 -19.12 16.58
N ALA A 380 27.64 -18.96 16.54
CA ALA A 380 28.31 -17.76 16.02
C ALA A 380 28.74 -17.87 14.54
N THR A 381 27.96 -18.54 13.68
CA THR A 381 28.04 -18.24 12.25
C THR A 381 27.24 -16.96 12.03
N ALA A 382 27.94 -15.83 12.16
CA ALA A 382 27.42 -14.49 11.95
C ALA A 382 26.75 -14.39 10.57
N LEU A 383 25.43 -14.55 10.58
CA LEU A 383 24.55 -14.04 9.53
C LEU A 383 24.72 -12.52 9.53
N SER A 384 24.83 -11.93 8.34
CA SER A 384 25.51 -10.64 8.08
C SER A 384 24.85 -9.40 8.74
N CYS A 385 25.22 -8.17 8.34
CA CYS A 385 24.68 -6.93 8.93
C CYS A 385 23.13 -6.84 9.00
N ASP A 386 22.43 -7.59 8.14
CA ASP A 386 20.98 -7.49 7.95
C ASP A 386 20.18 -8.71 8.46
N SER A 387 20.84 -9.74 9.01
CA SER A 387 20.13 -10.92 9.54
C SER A 387 20.69 -11.40 10.87
N THR A 388 19.83 -11.90 11.76
CA THR A 388 20.21 -12.28 13.12
C THR A 388 19.34 -13.43 13.63
N LEU A 389 19.96 -14.43 14.26
CA LEU A 389 19.27 -15.51 14.96
C LEU A 389 19.13 -15.17 16.44
N LEU A 390 17.93 -15.33 16.98
CA LEU A 390 17.62 -15.12 18.39
C LEU A 390 16.95 -16.36 19.00
N PHE A 391 17.00 -16.44 20.33
CA PHE A 391 16.24 -17.40 21.15
C PHE A 391 16.46 -18.86 20.74
N ASN A 392 17.71 -19.34 20.89
CA ASN A 392 18.17 -20.69 20.52
C ASN A 392 17.94 -21.00 19.03
N SER A 393 18.26 -20.02 18.18
CA SER A 393 18.06 -20.12 16.72
C SER A 393 16.62 -20.43 16.29
N ARG A 394 15.61 -20.03 17.08
CA ARG A 394 14.18 -20.21 16.73
C ARG A 394 13.49 -18.95 16.25
N LEU A 395 14.18 -17.81 16.26
CA LEU A 395 13.72 -16.58 15.63
C LEU A 395 14.78 -16.09 14.63
N PHE A 396 14.44 -16.10 13.33
CA PHE A 396 15.26 -15.49 12.28
C PHE A 396 14.77 -14.07 12.01
N CYS A 397 15.58 -13.06 12.34
CA CYS A 397 15.31 -11.66 12.07
C CYS A 397 15.98 -11.22 10.77
N PHE A 398 15.26 -10.47 9.93
CA PHE A 398 15.75 -9.96 8.66
C PHE A 398 15.29 -8.52 8.40
N SER A 399 16.21 -7.64 8.03
CA SER A 399 15.90 -6.24 7.68
C SER A 399 15.58 -6.03 6.21
N GLY A 400 15.98 -6.97 5.34
CA GLY A 400 15.73 -6.90 3.91
C GLY A 400 14.33 -7.34 3.47
N SER A 401 14.18 -7.57 2.17
CA SER A 401 12.93 -7.97 1.53
C SER A 401 13.14 -9.18 0.61
N ILE A 402 12.13 -10.05 0.56
CA ILE A 402 12.05 -11.18 -0.35
C ILE A 402 10.58 -11.30 -0.82
N PRO A 403 10.31 -11.78 -2.05
CA PRO A 403 8.94 -12.00 -2.50
C PRO A 403 8.16 -12.93 -1.57
N TYR A 404 6.98 -12.49 -1.13
CA TYR A 404 6.09 -13.32 -0.32
C TYR A 404 5.58 -14.55 -1.08
N SER A 405 5.44 -14.46 -2.41
CA SER A 405 5.10 -15.62 -3.25
C SER A 405 6.15 -16.75 -3.18
N TRP A 406 7.41 -16.43 -2.85
CA TRP A 406 8.45 -17.41 -2.62
C TRP A 406 8.49 -17.87 -1.15
N LEU A 407 8.31 -16.94 -0.21
CA LEU A 407 8.45 -17.21 1.23
C LEU A 407 7.25 -17.93 1.84
N PHE A 408 6.02 -17.45 1.60
CA PHE A 408 4.82 -17.92 2.28
C PHE A 408 4.48 -19.40 2.03
N PRO A 409 4.70 -19.98 0.84
CA PRO A 409 4.57 -21.44 0.66
C PRO A 409 5.47 -22.28 1.57
N LYS A 410 6.49 -21.68 2.18
CA LYS A 410 7.43 -22.32 3.14
C LYS A 410 7.13 -21.93 4.59
N CYS A 411 5.99 -21.31 4.86
CA CYS A 411 5.57 -20.90 6.21
C CYS A 411 4.31 -21.67 6.64
N ALA A 412 4.17 -21.88 7.95
CA ALA A 412 2.98 -22.51 8.52
C ALA A 412 1.78 -21.55 8.62
N ALA A 413 2.06 -20.27 8.84
CA ALA A 413 1.10 -19.18 8.96
C ALA A 413 1.84 -17.83 8.84
N ALA A 414 1.09 -16.74 8.67
CA ALA A 414 1.60 -15.37 8.67
C ALA A 414 0.92 -14.51 9.74
N ILE A 415 1.72 -13.81 10.55
CA ILE A 415 1.28 -12.79 11.51
C ILE A 415 1.60 -11.42 10.91
N HIS A 416 0.59 -10.60 10.68
CA HIS A 416 0.79 -9.32 10.01
C HIS A 416 -0.27 -8.28 10.40
N HIS A 417 -0.03 -7.05 9.98
CA HIS A 417 -0.85 -5.89 10.26
C HIS A 417 -2.15 -5.80 9.43
N ALA A 418 -2.49 -6.85 8.68
CA ALA A 418 -3.65 -6.88 7.76
C ALA A 418 -3.64 -5.86 6.62
N GLY A 419 -2.48 -5.31 6.21
CA GLY A 419 -2.40 -4.47 5.01
C GLY A 419 -2.70 -5.26 3.73
N SER A 420 -3.33 -4.61 2.74
CA SER A 420 -3.90 -5.27 1.54
C SER A 420 -2.91 -6.20 0.83
N GLY A 421 -1.66 -5.77 0.62
CA GLY A 421 -0.63 -6.59 -0.06
C GLY A 421 -0.19 -7.82 0.72
N SER A 422 -0.06 -7.73 2.06
CA SER A 422 0.29 -8.89 2.89
C SER A 422 -0.85 -9.90 2.97
N THR A 423 -2.08 -9.40 3.13
CA THR A 423 -3.32 -10.17 3.08
C THR A 423 -3.43 -10.91 1.76
N ALA A 424 -3.26 -10.22 0.63
CA ALA A 424 -3.30 -10.79 -0.71
C ALA A 424 -2.29 -11.93 -0.88
N ALA A 425 -1.03 -11.69 -0.51
CA ALA A 425 0.02 -12.68 -0.66
C ALA A 425 -0.24 -13.95 0.17
N ALA A 426 -0.72 -13.82 1.40
CA ALA A 426 -1.04 -14.96 2.26
C ALA A 426 -2.27 -15.73 1.77
N LEU A 427 -3.30 -15.03 1.27
CA LEU A 427 -4.47 -15.65 0.63
C LEU A 427 -4.08 -16.46 -0.61
N PHE A 428 -3.20 -15.92 -1.48
CA PHE A 428 -2.71 -16.63 -2.66
C PHE A 428 -1.80 -17.81 -2.31
N ALA A 429 -0.99 -17.69 -1.26
CA ALA A 429 -0.16 -18.78 -0.77
C ALA A 429 -0.97 -19.89 -0.07
N GLY A 430 -2.24 -19.63 0.26
CA GLY A 430 -3.11 -20.60 0.94
C GLY A 430 -2.71 -20.90 2.38
N ILE A 431 -2.03 -19.96 3.04
CA ILE A 431 -1.61 -20.13 4.43
C ILE A 431 -2.58 -19.43 5.41
N PRO A 432 -2.80 -19.99 6.61
CA PRO A 432 -3.49 -19.31 7.69
C PRO A 432 -2.85 -17.97 8.06
N GLN A 433 -3.67 -17.04 8.52
CA GLN A 433 -3.24 -15.69 8.89
C GLN A 433 -3.61 -15.39 10.35
N VAL A 434 -2.80 -14.56 11.02
CA VAL A 434 -3.12 -13.93 12.31
C VAL A 434 -3.00 -12.42 12.11
N ALA A 435 -4.14 -11.74 12.08
CA ALA A 435 -4.23 -10.33 11.78
C ALA A 435 -4.15 -9.46 13.06
N CYS A 436 -3.35 -8.40 13.02
CA CYS A 436 -3.27 -7.38 14.07
C CYS A 436 -3.40 -5.99 13.43
N PRO A 437 -4.62 -5.47 13.19
CA PRO A 437 -4.82 -4.20 12.50
C PRO A 437 -4.45 -2.98 13.36
N PHE A 438 -4.01 -1.89 12.71
CA PHE A 438 -3.59 -0.64 13.38
C PHE A 438 -4.32 0.60 12.86
N LEU A 439 -4.60 0.67 11.56
CA LEU A 439 -5.20 1.85 10.94
C LEU A 439 -5.98 1.50 9.67
N LEU A 440 -6.89 2.42 9.28
CA LEU A 440 -7.55 2.43 7.98
C LEU A 440 -8.16 1.07 7.59
N ASP A 441 -7.85 0.58 6.39
CA ASP A 441 -8.42 -0.61 5.77
C ASP A 441 -7.99 -1.92 6.43
N GLN A 442 -6.96 -1.88 7.29
CA GLN A 442 -6.47 -3.05 8.00
C GLN A 442 -7.55 -3.66 8.89
N PHE A 443 -8.39 -2.85 9.53
CA PHE A 443 -9.49 -3.35 10.36
C PHE A 443 -10.50 -4.12 9.51
N TYR A 444 -10.86 -3.58 8.34
CA TYR A 444 -11.73 -4.26 7.39
C TYR A 444 -11.13 -5.59 6.91
N TRP A 445 -9.85 -5.61 6.54
CA TRP A 445 -9.19 -6.83 6.11
C TRP A 445 -9.12 -7.88 7.23
N ALA A 446 -8.79 -7.46 8.45
CA ALA A 446 -8.71 -8.37 9.59
C ALA A 446 -10.06 -9.04 9.88
N GLU A 447 -11.16 -8.27 9.90
CA GLU A 447 -12.51 -8.81 10.04
C GLU A 447 -12.89 -9.70 8.86
N ARG A 448 -12.58 -9.29 7.63
CA ARG A 448 -12.90 -10.08 6.43
C ARG A 448 -12.16 -11.42 6.42
N LEU A 449 -10.89 -11.47 6.82
CA LEU A 449 -10.12 -12.71 6.96
C LEU A 449 -10.76 -13.65 8.00
N HIS A 450 -11.23 -13.11 9.12
CA HIS A 450 -11.94 -13.87 10.13
C HIS A 450 -13.26 -14.44 9.59
N TRP A 451 -14.09 -13.63 8.93
CA TRP A 451 -15.35 -14.09 8.33
C TRP A 451 -15.15 -15.10 7.19
N LEU A 452 -14.06 -14.97 6.44
CA LEU A 452 -13.69 -15.96 5.44
C LEU A 452 -13.20 -17.27 6.06
N GLY A 453 -12.96 -17.33 7.37
CA GLY A 453 -12.46 -18.51 8.07
C GLY A 453 -11.00 -18.85 7.78
N VAL A 454 -10.21 -17.88 7.31
CA VAL A 454 -8.77 -18.05 7.02
C VAL A 454 -7.87 -17.47 8.13
N ALA A 455 -8.49 -16.87 9.15
CA ALA A 455 -7.83 -16.29 10.32
C ALA A 455 -8.73 -16.42 11.57
N PRO A 456 -8.15 -16.46 12.78
CA PRO A 456 -8.90 -16.31 14.03
C PRO A 456 -9.40 -14.86 14.17
N GLU A 457 -10.08 -14.57 15.27
CA GLU A 457 -10.48 -13.19 15.60
C GLU A 457 -9.25 -12.26 15.61
N PRO A 458 -9.37 -11.03 15.06
CA PRO A 458 -8.26 -10.09 15.01
C PRO A 458 -7.65 -9.79 16.38
N LEU A 459 -6.32 -9.75 16.43
CA LEU A 459 -5.60 -9.29 17.62
C LEU A 459 -5.82 -7.79 17.82
N LYS A 460 -5.93 -7.38 19.07
CA LYS A 460 -5.75 -5.98 19.45
C LYS A 460 -4.26 -5.66 19.44
N ARG A 461 -3.91 -4.41 19.14
CA ARG A 461 -2.52 -3.93 19.09
C ARG A 461 -1.68 -4.41 20.28
N GLN A 462 -2.19 -4.25 21.50
CA GLN A 462 -1.46 -4.60 22.72
C GLN A 462 -1.18 -6.11 22.90
N HIS A 463 -1.89 -6.98 22.17
CA HIS A 463 -1.64 -8.43 22.21
C HIS A 463 -0.39 -8.82 21.41
N LEU A 464 0.09 -7.95 20.52
CA LEU A 464 1.29 -8.20 19.71
C LEU A 464 2.41 -7.21 20.05
N VAL A 465 2.08 -5.92 20.15
CA VAL A 465 3.05 -4.83 20.38
C VAL A 465 2.66 -4.02 21.62
N PRO A 466 2.81 -4.58 22.83
CA PRO A 466 2.53 -3.86 24.07
C PRO A 466 3.46 -2.66 24.23
N ASP A 467 2.97 -1.60 24.88
CA ASP A 467 3.75 -0.37 25.12
C ASP A 467 4.72 -0.51 26.31
N VAL A 468 4.41 -1.43 27.23
CA VAL A 468 5.17 -1.70 28.46
C VAL A 468 5.78 -3.10 28.40
N ASP A 469 6.97 -3.26 28.98
CA ASP A 469 7.73 -4.52 28.99
C ASP A 469 7.70 -5.25 30.35
N ASP A 470 6.70 -4.97 31.20
CA ASP A 470 6.52 -5.69 32.46
C ASP A 470 6.08 -7.14 32.23
N THR A 471 6.51 -8.03 33.12
CA THR A 471 6.32 -9.48 32.99
C THR A 471 4.86 -9.89 32.81
N LEU A 472 3.93 -9.20 33.50
CA LEU A 472 2.51 -9.55 33.42
C LEU A 472 1.93 -9.19 32.06
N SER A 473 2.21 -7.97 31.57
CA SER A 473 1.77 -7.53 30.24
C SER A 473 2.32 -8.40 29.12
N ILE A 474 3.60 -8.77 29.20
CA ILE A 474 4.25 -9.65 28.21
C ILE A 474 3.61 -11.05 28.21
N ASN A 475 3.43 -11.66 29.38
CA ASN A 475 2.84 -13.00 29.47
C ASN A 475 1.39 -13.02 28.97
N ASN A 476 0.57 -12.02 29.34
CA ASN A 476 -0.80 -11.92 28.85
C ASN A 476 -0.86 -11.77 27.32
N ALA A 477 0.00 -10.92 26.75
CA ALA A 477 0.09 -10.76 25.30
C ALA A 477 0.54 -12.06 24.62
N ALA A 478 1.52 -12.76 25.19
CA ALA A 478 2.02 -14.02 24.68
C ALA A 478 0.96 -15.14 24.71
N ASP A 479 0.17 -15.24 25.78
CA ASP A 479 -0.92 -16.22 25.90
C ASP A 479 -1.99 -16.00 24.82
N VAL A 480 -2.38 -14.74 24.59
CA VAL A 480 -3.35 -14.38 23.54
C VAL A 480 -2.79 -14.67 22.15
N LEU A 481 -1.53 -14.30 21.90
CA LEU A 481 -0.84 -14.57 20.63
C LEU A 481 -0.74 -16.08 20.36
N LEU A 482 -0.38 -16.86 21.38
CA LEU A 482 -0.29 -18.31 21.30
C LEU A 482 -1.66 -18.95 21.03
N GLY A 483 -2.72 -18.46 21.68
CA GLY A 483 -4.09 -18.89 21.40
C GLY A 483 -4.50 -18.63 19.95
N ALA A 484 -4.18 -17.43 19.42
CA ALA A 484 -4.44 -17.08 18.03
C ALA A 484 -3.65 -17.96 17.04
N ILE A 485 -2.37 -18.23 17.32
CA ILE A 485 -1.53 -19.12 16.51
C ILE A 485 -2.12 -20.54 16.49
N ARG A 486 -2.48 -21.09 17.65
CA ARG A 486 -3.09 -22.44 17.74
C ARG A 486 -4.38 -22.52 16.94
N SER A 487 -5.23 -21.50 17.04
CA SER A 487 -6.47 -21.41 16.27
C SER A 487 -6.19 -21.33 14.76
N ALA A 488 -5.29 -20.45 14.33
CA ALA A 488 -4.88 -20.33 12.92
C ALA A 488 -4.34 -21.65 12.35
N LEU A 489 -3.61 -22.41 13.16
CA LEU A 489 -3.02 -23.69 12.76
C LEU A 489 -4.01 -24.88 12.82
N SER A 490 -5.27 -24.66 13.17
CA SER A 490 -6.32 -25.68 13.13
C SER A 490 -6.51 -26.27 11.72
N PRO A 491 -6.91 -27.55 11.61
CA PRO A 491 -7.22 -28.17 10.32
C PRO A 491 -8.27 -27.40 9.52
N GLU A 492 -9.26 -26.82 10.18
CA GLU A 492 -10.39 -26.11 9.57
C GLU A 492 -9.91 -24.83 8.87
N ILE A 493 -9.13 -23.99 9.56
CA ILE A 493 -8.61 -22.74 8.99
C ILE A 493 -7.61 -23.03 7.88
N LYS A 494 -6.75 -24.05 8.02
CA LYS A 494 -5.80 -24.47 6.98
C LYS A 494 -6.52 -24.93 5.70
N ALA A 495 -7.53 -25.79 5.85
CA ALA A 495 -8.32 -26.27 4.72
C ALA A 495 -9.03 -25.12 4.01
N GLN A 496 -9.57 -24.17 4.78
CA GLN A 496 -10.22 -22.99 4.23
C GLN A 496 -9.25 -22.06 3.49
N ALA A 497 -8.06 -21.80 4.04
CA ALA A 497 -7.02 -21.00 3.38
C ALA A 497 -6.62 -21.62 2.04
N THR A 498 -6.42 -22.95 2.00
CA THR A 498 -6.13 -23.70 0.76
C THR A 498 -7.28 -23.57 -0.26
N ARG A 499 -8.53 -23.71 0.19
CA ARG A 499 -9.71 -23.57 -0.67
C ARG A 499 -9.84 -22.18 -1.28
N ILE A 500 -9.57 -21.13 -0.50
CA ILE A 500 -9.58 -19.75 -1.01
C ILE A 500 -8.45 -19.53 -2.02
N ALA A 501 -7.23 -20.02 -1.76
CA ALA A 501 -6.12 -19.94 -2.71
C ALA A 501 -6.48 -20.58 -4.06
N HIS A 502 -7.13 -21.76 -4.06
CA HIS A 502 -7.60 -22.40 -5.29
C HIS A 502 -8.61 -21.55 -6.08
N ARG A 503 -9.47 -20.78 -5.40
CA ARG A 503 -10.42 -19.86 -6.06
C ARG A 503 -9.72 -18.63 -6.65
N LEU A 504 -8.64 -18.18 -6.02
CA LEU A 504 -7.86 -17.01 -6.44
C LEU A 504 -6.82 -17.33 -7.51
N ALA A 505 -6.39 -18.59 -7.63
CA ALA A 505 -5.37 -19.04 -8.58
C ALA A 505 -5.53 -18.55 -10.04
N PRO A 506 -6.74 -18.46 -10.63
CA PRO A 506 -6.89 -17.99 -12.01
C PRO A 506 -6.90 -16.45 -12.16
N GLU A 507 -6.85 -15.68 -11.07
CA GLU A 507 -6.90 -14.21 -11.16
C GLU A 507 -5.59 -13.61 -11.68
N ASP A 508 -5.70 -12.74 -12.68
CA ASP A 508 -4.64 -11.84 -13.11
C ASP A 508 -5.11 -10.38 -12.93
N GLY A 509 -4.87 -9.85 -11.73
CA GLY A 509 -5.39 -8.53 -11.36
C GLY A 509 -4.79 -7.37 -12.15
N VAL A 510 -3.51 -7.47 -12.52
CA VAL A 510 -2.84 -6.45 -13.33
C VAL A 510 -3.32 -6.53 -14.78
N GLY A 511 -3.40 -7.73 -15.35
CA GLY A 511 -3.93 -7.94 -16.71
C GLY A 511 -5.37 -7.43 -16.85
N GLU A 512 -6.23 -7.71 -15.87
CA GLU A 512 -7.63 -7.24 -15.86
C GLU A 512 -7.73 -5.71 -15.75
N ALA A 513 -6.89 -5.08 -14.93
CA ALA A 513 -6.81 -3.62 -14.84
C ALA A 513 -6.37 -2.99 -16.16
N LEU A 514 -5.35 -3.55 -16.82
CA LEU A 514 -4.89 -3.09 -18.14
C LEU A 514 -5.96 -3.28 -19.22
N ARG A 515 -6.65 -4.42 -19.22
CA ARG A 515 -7.75 -4.69 -20.15
C ARG A 515 -8.85 -3.64 -20.00
N THR A 516 -9.28 -3.38 -18.76
CA THR A 516 -10.29 -2.37 -18.44
C THR A 516 -9.84 -0.96 -18.85
N LEU A 517 -8.60 -0.59 -18.54
CA LEU A 517 -8.01 0.69 -18.91
C LEU A 517 -8.02 0.88 -20.45
N LYS A 518 -7.63 -0.14 -21.21
CA LYS A 518 -7.65 -0.10 -22.68
C LYS A 518 -9.05 0.09 -23.24
N GLU A 519 -10.00 -0.73 -22.80
CA GLU A 519 -11.38 -0.71 -23.30
C GLU A 519 -12.08 0.62 -23.01
N LYS A 520 -11.83 1.22 -21.84
CA LYS A 520 -12.54 2.42 -21.35
C LYS A 520 -11.84 3.74 -21.62
N VAL A 521 -10.54 3.72 -21.89
CA VAL A 521 -9.75 4.95 -22.05
C VAL A 521 -9.18 5.07 -23.46
N LEU A 522 -8.75 3.97 -24.07
CA LEU A 522 -8.03 4.00 -25.35
C LEU A 522 -8.93 3.72 -26.56
N CYS A 523 -10.00 2.93 -26.39
CA CYS A 523 -10.85 2.46 -27.48
C CYS A 523 -12.14 3.29 -27.69
N GLU A 524 -12.35 4.36 -26.93
CA GLU A 524 -13.54 5.23 -27.02
C GLU A 524 -13.30 6.50 -27.80
#